data_AF-A0A084A8L6-F1
#
_entry.id   AF-A0A084A8L6-F1
#
_cell.length_a   1.000
_cell.length_b   1.000
_cell.length_c   1.000
_cell.angle_alpha   90.00
_cell.angle_beta   90.00
_cell.angle_gamma   90.00
#
_symmetry.space_group_name_H-M   'P 1'
#
loop_
_entity.id
_entity.type
_entity.pdbx_description
1 polymer ?
#
loop_
_entity_poly.entity_id
_entity_poly.type
_entity_poly.pdbx_seq_one_letter_code
_entity_poly.pdbx_strand_id
1 'polypeptide(L)'
;MTGIEDDNLRRLINNLMIELYKYQAESERKRIRERQAQGIAIAKQRGRFKGRKKKYSFEDEGLQHAFDLYQQGLTEKEIERKTGINRTTLRRYRQKYNVVREDRKE
;
A
#
# COMPACT_ATOMS: atom_id res chain seq x y z
N MET A 1 -1.03 17.83 -45.58
CA MET A 1 0.35 17.70 -45.04
C MET A 1 1.19 16.83 -45.99
N THR A 2 1.40 17.28 -47.23
CA THR A 2 2.20 16.57 -48.25
C THR A 2 3.25 17.53 -48.80
N GLY A 3 4.06 18.09 -47.90
CA GLY A 3 5.09 19.09 -48.26
C GLY A 3 6.50 18.49 -48.42
N ILE A 4 6.67 17.19 -48.22
CA ILE A 4 7.94 16.48 -48.41
C ILE A 4 7.64 15.34 -49.38
N GLU A 5 8.20 15.43 -50.59
CA GLU A 5 8.03 14.44 -51.66
C GLU A 5 8.88 13.19 -51.43
N ASP A 6 10.02 13.33 -50.73
CA ASP A 6 10.89 12.20 -50.37
C ASP A 6 10.39 11.48 -49.09
N ASP A 7 9.92 10.25 -49.28
CA ASP A 7 9.46 9.37 -48.21
C ASP A 7 10.55 9.04 -47.17
N ASN A 8 11.82 8.95 -47.58
CA ASN A 8 12.91 8.66 -46.67
C ASN A 8 13.17 9.85 -45.74
N LEU A 9 13.17 11.06 -46.30
CA LEU A 9 13.30 12.29 -45.52
C LEU A 9 12.13 12.47 -44.55
N ARG A 10 10.90 12.19 -45.00
CA ARG A 10 9.71 12.23 -44.15
C ARG A 10 9.78 11.24 -42.99
N ARG A 11 10.24 10.00 -43.24
CA ARG A 11 10.45 8.99 -42.18
C ARG A 11 11.52 9.43 -41.19
N LEU A 12 12.63 9.99 -41.67
CA LEU A 12 13.71 10.49 -40.81
C LEU A 12 13.21 11.61 -39.87
N ILE A 13 12.53 12.61 -40.42
CA ILE A 13 11.98 13.74 -39.62
C ILE A 13 10.95 13.23 -38.61
N ASN A 14 10.07 12.31 -39.00
CA ASN A 14 9.10 11.72 -38.09
C ASN A 14 9.78 10.96 -36.94
N ASN A 15 10.82 10.18 -37.23
CA ASN A 15 11.56 9.44 -36.21
C ASN A 15 12.25 10.39 -35.22
N LEU A 16 12.91 11.44 -35.74
CA LEU A 16 13.55 12.47 -34.91
C LEU A 16 12.52 13.19 -34.03
N MET A 17 11.37 13.58 -34.58
CA MET A 17 10.29 14.20 -33.83
C MET A 17 9.79 13.29 -32.69
N ILE A 18 9.60 11.99 -32.99
CA ILE A 18 9.19 11.00 -31.98
C ILE A 18 10.24 10.88 -30.86
N GLU A 19 11.53 10.86 -31.20
CA GLU A 19 12.61 10.80 -30.22
C GLU A 19 12.67 12.03 -29.33
N LEU A 20 12.51 13.22 -29.89
CA LEU A 20 12.45 14.47 -29.13
C LEU A 20 11.27 14.47 -28.15
N TYR A 21 10.08 14.05 -28.59
CA TYR A 21 8.93 13.95 -27.71
C TYR A 21 9.12 12.90 -26.61
N LYS A 22 9.75 11.75 -26.92
CA LYS A 22 10.09 10.73 -25.92
C LYS A 22 11.03 11.31 -24.86
N TYR A 23 12.09 12.00 -25.28
CA TYR A 23 13.06 12.62 -24.37
C TYR A 23 12.40 13.68 -23.47
N GLN A 24 11.56 14.54 -24.03
CA GLN A 24 10.85 15.56 -23.27
C GLN A 24 9.93 14.91 -22.24
N ALA A 25 9.12 13.93 -22.65
CA ALA A 25 8.21 13.23 -21.75
C ALA A 25 8.95 12.51 -20.60
N GLU A 26 10.09 11.88 -20.88
CA GLU A 26 10.91 11.25 -19.84
C GLU A 26 11.49 12.29 -18.87
N SER A 27 11.99 13.40 -19.40
CA SER A 27 12.58 14.49 -18.61
C SER A 27 11.55 15.13 -17.67
N GLU A 28 10.35 15.39 -18.16
CA GLU A 28 9.24 15.89 -17.34
C GLU A 28 8.85 14.86 -16.26
N ARG A 29 8.77 13.57 -16.63
CA ARG A 29 8.44 12.49 -15.68
C ARG A 29 9.48 12.38 -14.56
N LYS A 30 10.77 12.51 -14.87
CA LYS A 30 11.85 12.54 -13.87
C LYS A 30 11.68 13.74 -12.93
N ARG A 31 11.47 14.93 -13.49
CA ARG A 31 11.29 16.17 -12.71
C ARG A 31 10.09 16.09 -11.75
N ILE A 32 8.96 15.52 -12.19
CA ILE A 32 7.78 15.32 -11.35
C ILE A 32 8.09 14.38 -10.17
N ARG A 33 8.79 13.26 -10.44
CA ARG A 33 9.18 12.30 -9.39
C ARG A 33 10.15 12.89 -8.39
N GLU A 34 11.12 13.66 -8.83
CA GLU A 34 12.08 14.36 -7.95
C GLU A 34 11.36 15.31 -7.00
N ARG A 35 10.48 16.17 -7.52
CA ARG A 35 9.67 17.08 -6.69
C ARG A 35 8.76 16.33 -5.74
N GLN A 36 8.13 15.23 -6.20
CA GLN A 36 7.31 14.39 -5.34
C GLN A 36 8.13 13.77 -4.21
N ALA A 37 9.33 13.26 -4.50
CA ALA A 37 10.23 12.70 -3.51
C ALA A 37 10.65 13.74 -2.47
N GLN A 38 10.99 14.97 -2.90
CA GLN A 38 11.27 16.09 -2.01
C GLN A 38 10.07 16.42 -1.10
N GLY A 39 8.87 16.50 -1.67
CA GLY A 39 7.63 16.74 -0.90
C GLY A 39 7.34 15.63 0.11
N ILE A 40 7.51 14.36 -0.29
CA ILE A 40 7.37 13.20 0.59
C ILE A 40 8.40 13.27 1.73
N ALA A 41 9.65 13.62 1.45
CA ALA A 41 10.70 13.74 2.46
C ALA A 41 10.33 14.79 3.53
N ILE A 42 9.87 15.98 3.12
CA ILE A 42 9.42 17.03 4.02
C ILE A 42 8.21 16.56 4.85
N ALA A 43 7.23 15.90 4.23
CA ALA A 43 6.05 15.41 4.94
C ALA A 43 6.36 14.24 5.89
N LYS A 44 7.37 13.42 5.59
CA LYS A 44 7.90 12.39 6.51
C LYS A 44 8.61 13.03 7.70
N GLN A 45 9.45 14.04 7.49
CA GLN A 45 10.09 14.81 8.58
C GLN A 45 9.04 15.44 9.51
N ARG A 46 7.93 15.93 8.95
CA ARG A 46 6.79 16.46 9.72
C ARG A 46 5.90 15.38 10.35
N GLY A 47 6.22 14.10 10.22
CA GLY A 47 5.45 12.99 10.81
C GLY A 47 4.05 12.77 10.23
N ARG A 48 3.75 13.29 9.03
CA ARG A 48 2.41 13.14 8.40
C ARG A 48 2.14 11.70 7.92
N PHE A 49 3.18 11.00 7.47
CA PHE A 49 3.05 9.61 7.02
C PHE A 49 3.03 8.65 8.21
N LYS A 50 1.83 8.22 8.61
CA LYS A 50 1.60 7.23 9.70
C LYS A 50 1.17 5.85 9.17
N GLY A 51 1.26 5.63 7.86
CA GLY A 51 0.83 4.39 7.20
C GLY A 51 -0.69 4.22 7.15
N ARG A 52 -1.14 3.00 6.86
CA ARG A 52 -2.56 2.67 6.84
C ARG A 52 -3.13 2.73 8.26
N LYS A 53 -4.29 3.38 8.43
CA LYS A 53 -5.03 3.35 9.70
C LYS A 53 -5.34 1.92 10.11
N LYS A 54 -5.19 1.61 11.39
CA LYS A 54 -5.53 0.29 11.96
C LYS A 54 -7.01 0.02 11.70
N LYS A 55 -7.33 -1.18 11.20
CA LYS A 55 -8.71 -1.58 10.90
C LYS A 55 -9.54 -1.74 12.18
N TYR A 56 -8.90 -2.19 13.26
CA TYR A 56 -9.55 -2.38 14.54
C TYR A 56 -8.85 -1.59 15.66
N SER A 57 -9.64 -0.97 16.53
CA SER A 57 -9.23 -0.39 17.81
C SER A 57 -9.12 -1.49 18.88
N PHE A 58 -8.74 -1.16 20.12
CA PHE A 58 -8.86 -2.13 21.20
C PHE A 58 -10.31 -2.22 21.66
N GLU A 59 -11.03 -1.09 21.71
CA GLU A 59 -12.42 -1.02 22.16
C GLU A 59 -13.45 -1.60 21.18
N ASP A 60 -13.02 -2.04 19.99
CA ASP A 60 -13.93 -2.62 19.00
C ASP A 60 -14.59 -3.90 19.52
N GLU A 61 -15.91 -3.86 19.62
CA GLU A 61 -16.74 -4.98 20.10
C GLU A 61 -16.45 -6.28 19.33
N GLY A 62 -16.30 -6.20 18.01
CA GLY A 62 -16.00 -7.37 17.19
C GLY A 62 -14.61 -7.97 17.47
N LEU A 63 -13.64 -7.14 17.85
CA LEU A 63 -12.30 -7.62 18.20
C LEU A 63 -12.27 -8.19 19.62
N GLN A 64 -12.95 -7.54 20.58
CA GLN A 64 -13.11 -8.04 21.93
C GLN A 64 -13.82 -9.41 21.94
N HIS A 65 -14.93 -9.52 21.21
CA HIS A 65 -15.63 -10.80 21.04
C HIS A 65 -14.71 -11.90 20.47
N ALA A 66 -13.85 -11.54 19.50
CA ALA A 66 -12.87 -12.49 18.96
C ALA A 66 -11.79 -12.89 19.98
N PHE A 67 -11.40 -12.01 20.90
CA PHE A 67 -10.52 -12.34 22.02
C PHE A 67 -11.19 -13.22 23.05
N ASP A 68 -12.45 -12.96 23.40
CA ASP A 68 -13.22 -13.79 24.33
C ASP A 68 -13.35 -15.22 23.80
N LEU A 69 -13.72 -15.37 22.52
CA LEU A 69 -13.77 -16.68 21.86
C LEU A 69 -12.41 -17.37 21.86
N TYR A 70 -11.32 -16.61 21.73
CA TYR A 70 -9.97 -17.17 21.80
C TYR A 70 -9.63 -17.69 23.21
N GLN A 71 -10.03 -16.97 24.26
CA GLN A 71 -9.84 -17.38 25.65
C GLN A 71 -10.72 -18.57 26.03
N GLN A 72 -11.90 -18.70 25.43
CA GLN A 72 -12.75 -19.90 25.53
C GLN A 72 -12.15 -21.14 24.84
N GLY A 73 -10.96 -21.04 24.24
CA GLY A 73 -10.25 -22.17 23.65
C GLY A 73 -10.47 -22.38 22.15
N LEU A 74 -11.30 -21.57 21.48
CA LEU A 74 -11.54 -21.71 20.03
C LEU A 74 -10.27 -21.41 19.23
N THR A 75 -10.09 -22.15 18.14
CA THR A 75 -8.96 -21.94 17.23
C THR A 75 -9.14 -20.66 16.41
N GLU A 76 -8.03 -20.05 16.00
CA GLU A 76 -8.07 -18.82 15.18
C GLU A 76 -8.86 -18.99 13.87
N LYS A 77 -8.93 -20.21 13.32
CA LYS A 77 -9.70 -20.54 12.12
C LYS A 77 -11.22 -20.60 12.38
N GLU A 78 -11.63 -21.09 13.54
CA GLU A 78 -13.04 -21.10 13.95
C GLU A 78 -13.52 -19.70 14.27
N ILE A 79 -12.68 -18.90 14.93
CA ILE A 79 -12.98 -17.50 15.23
C ILE A 79 -13.12 -16.70 13.95
N GLU A 80 -12.27 -16.93 12.94
CA GLU A 80 -12.43 -16.31 11.62
C GLU A 80 -13.78 -16.63 10.99
N ARG A 81 -14.26 -17.89 11.08
CA ARG A 81 -15.58 -18.28 10.57
C ARG A 81 -16.73 -17.61 11.32
N LYS A 82 -16.61 -17.44 12.64
CA LYS A 82 -17.66 -16.85 13.48
C LYS A 82 -17.71 -15.32 13.40
N THR A 83 -16.55 -14.67 13.40
CA THR A 83 -16.43 -13.21 13.53
C THR A 83 -16.16 -12.50 12.21
N GLY A 84 -15.74 -13.23 11.16
CA GLY A 84 -15.27 -12.67 9.91
C GLY A 84 -13.90 -11.98 10.00
N ILE A 85 -13.26 -11.94 11.18
CA ILE A 85 -11.91 -11.41 11.34
C ILE A 85 -10.92 -12.46 10.86
N ASN A 86 -10.16 -12.14 9.81
CA ASN A 86 -9.17 -13.06 9.28
C ASN A 86 -8.18 -13.54 10.35
N ARG A 87 -7.86 -14.84 10.39
CA ARG A 87 -6.97 -15.43 11.40
C ARG A 87 -5.63 -14.69 11.54
N THR A 88 -5.03 -14.22 10.44
CA THR A 88 -3.75 -13.50 10.48
C THR A 88 -3.90 -12.11 11.10
N THR A 89 -5.06 -11.50 10.89
CA THR A 89 -5.42 -10.22 11.52
C THR A 89 -5.61 -10.44 13.01
N LEU A 90 -6.42 -11.44 13.40
CA LEU A 90 -6.63 -11.81 14.80
C LEU A 90 -5.30 -12.10 15.51
N ARG A 91 -4.43 -12.94 14.93
CA ARG A 91 -3.11 -13.26 15.47
C ARG A 91 -2.24 -12.02 15.67
N ARG A 92 -2.23 -11.10 14.70
CA ARG A 92 -1.48 -9.82 14.80
C ARG A 92 -2.00 -8.97 15.95
N TYR A 93 -3.32 -8.85 16.11
CA TYR A 93 -3.92 -8.07 17.19
C TYR A 93 -3.75 -8.75 18.57
N ARG A 94 -3.80 -10.09 18.64
CA ARG A 94 -3.46 -10.85 19.84
C ARG A 94 -2.04 -10.56 20.31
N GLN A 95 -1.05 -10.68 19.43
CA GLN A 95 0.35 -10.37 19.74
C GLN A 95 0.53 -8.91 20.17
N LYS A 96 -0.14 -7.99 19.48
CA LYS A 96 -0.08 -6.56 19.78
C LYS A 96 -0.61 -6.21 21.18
N TYR A 97 -1.67 -6.87 21.64
CA TYR A 97 -2.29 -6.63 22.95
C TYR A 97 -1.93 -7.70 24.00
N ASN A 98 -0.93 -8.55 23.70
CA ASN A 98 -0.46 -9.64 24.55
C ASN A 98 -1.58 -10.56 25.09
N VAL A 99 -2.58 -10.86 24.25
CA VAL A 99 -3.62 -11.83 24.58
C VAL A 99 -2.99 -13.21 24.44
N VAL A 100 -2.94 -13.98 25.52
CA VAL A 100 -2.42 -15.36 25.55
C VAL A 100 -3.45 -16.23 26.27
N ARG A 101 -3.55 -17.50 25.87
CA ARG A 101 -4.40 -18.47 26.59
C ARG A 101 -3.85 -18.67 27.99
N GLU A 102 -4.74 -18.76 28.96
CA GLU A 102 -4.35 -18.99 30.36
C GLU A 102 -3.69 -20.36 30.54
N ASP A 103 -4.12 -21.37 29.77
CA ASP A 103 -3.57 -22.73 29.76
C ASP A 103 -2.09 -22.84 29.30
N ARG A 104 -1.48 -21.73 28.84
CA ARG A 104 -0.07 -21.65 28.45
C ARG A 104 0.75 -20.66 29.29
N LYS A 105 0.21 -20.21 30.43
CA LYS A 105 0.94 -19.33 31.37
C LYS A 105 1.88 -20.09 32.34
N GLU A 106 2.13 -21.37 32.11
CA GLU A 106 3.17 -22.15 32.79
C GLU A 106 4.53 -22.05 32.09
#